data_AF-A0A6I3CJ33-F1
#
_entry.id   AF-A0A6I3CJ33-F1
#
_cell.length_a   1.000
_cell.length_b   1.000
_cell.length_c   1.000
_cell.angle_alpha   90.00
_cell.angle_beta   90.00
_cell.angle_gamma   90.00
#
_symmetry.space_group_name_H-M   'P 1'
#
loop_
_entity.id
_entity.type
_entity.pdbx_description
1 polymer ?
#
loop_
_entity_poly.entity_id
_entity_poly.type
_entity_poly.pdbx_seq_one_letter_code
_entity_poly.pdbx_strand_id
1 'polypeptide(L)'
;MTADPRKGNLHPMPVRSKSTLTLIVSAIALLNAAGWGLYLGYARSLPTSAAYVGVGVVAYVLGIRHAFDADHIAAIDDSARLMVNSGRRPIALGFFFAIGHSAVVLILCLAVGLTAGALSGQGMELFQDLGGRLGTFTAAAFLLIVGWFNFRVLGQLWRTNQRLRDGSLSDAEAQAQLRQGGPMFRLLGSRINRNLRSSWQMLPIGFLFGLGLETASEVALLGLSAVGAAHGALPFGALLAIPLLFAAGMSLFDTFDSIAMVHVYASTT
;
A
#
# COMPACT_ATOMS: atom_id res chain seq x y z
N MET A 1 35.21 -42.96 5.01
CA MET A 1 33.88 -42.72 4.40
C MET A 1 33.28 -41.51 5.12
N THR A 2 33.63 -40.32 4.64
CA THR A 2 33.38 -39.03 5.32
C THR A 2 32.06 -38.45 4.86
N ALA A 3 31.16 -38.19 5.80
CA ALA A 3 29.87 -37.55 5.54
C ALA A 3 30.07 -36.09 5.09
N ASP A 4 29.41 -35.73 3.99
CA ASP A 4 29.36 -34.38 3.43
C ASP A 4 28.42 -33.47 4.26
N PRO A 5 28.92 -32.38 4.86
CA PRO A 5 28.11 -31.47 5.68
C PRO A 5 27.28 -30.45 4.86
N ARG A 6 27.25 -30.51 3.51
CA ARG A 6 26.53 -29.54 2.67
C ARG A 6 25.09 -29.91 2.32
N LYS A 7 24.50 -30.91 2.96
CA LYS A 7 23.06 -31.19 2.82
C LYS A 7 22.30 -30.52 3.96
N GLY A 8 22.18 -29.20 3.87
CA GLY A 8 21.14 -28.49 4.62
C GLY A 8 19.79 -29.10 4.23
N ASN A 9 19.10 -29.67 5.21
CA ASN A 9 17.79 -30.28 5.03
C ASN A 9 16.83 -29.26 4.42
N LEU A 10 16.64 -29.30 3.09
CA LEU A 10 15.52 -28.68 2.43
C LEU A 10 14.28 -29.47 2.84
N HIS A 11 13.71 -29.13 4.00
CA HIS A 11 12.36 -29.57 4.33
C HIS A 11 11.44 -29.09 3.19
N PRO A 12 10.76 -29.99 2.47
CA PRO A 12 9.75 -29.58 1.51
C PRO A 12 8.66 -28.85 2.30
N MET A 13 8.62 -27.52 2.16
CA MET A 13 7.64 -26.71 2.86
C MET A 13 6.23 -27.03 2.34
N PRO A 14 5.24 -27.12 3.24
CA PRO A 14 3.94 -27.70 2.93
C PRO A 14 3.15 -26.86 1.92
N VAL A 15 2.28 -27.56 1.19
CA VAL A 15 1.38 -27.20 0.08
C VAL A 15 0.37 -26.05 0.39
N ARG A 16 0.56 -25.27 1.46
CA ARG A 16 -0.32 -24.17 1.94
C ARG A 16 -0.43 -22.94 1.03
N SER A 17 0.38 -22.86 -0.03
CA SER A 17 0.42 -21.71 -0.94
C SER A 17 -0.80 -21.64 -1.87
N LYS A 18 -1.32 -22.77 -2.35
CA LYS A 18 -2.43 -22.76 -3.32
C LYS A 18 -3.76 -22.31 -2.71
N SER A 19 -4.10 -22.82 -1.52
CA SER A 19 -5.34 -22.44 -0.83
C SER A 19 -5.36 -20.96 -0.43
N THR A 20 -4.22 -20.44 0.00
CA THR A 20 -4.05 -19.03 0.37
C THR A 20 -4.21 -18.13 -0.85
N LEU A 21 -3.59 -18.49 -1.98
CA LEU A 21 -3.74 -17.75 -3.23
C LEU A 21 -5.19 -17.74 -3.70
N THR A 22 -5.85 -18.90 -3.70
CA THR A 22 -7.27 -19.00 -4.09
C THR A 22 -8.15 -18.13 -3.20
N LEU A 23 -7.90 -18.09 -1.89
CA LEU A 23 -8.65 -17.24 -0.97
C LEU A 23 -8.46 -15.75 -1.26
N ILE A 24 -7.22 -15.31 -1.52
CA ILE A 24 -6.92 -13.91 -1.83
C ILE A 24 -7.54 -13.50 -3.17
N VAL A 25 -7.37 -14.30 -4.21
CA VAL A 25 -7.95 -14.03 -5.53
C VAL A 25 -9.48 -13.99 -5.43
N SER A 26 -10.09 -14.89 -4.66
CA SER A 26 -11.54 -14.87 -4.42
C SER A 26 -11.98 -13.61 -3.66
N ALA A 27 -11.22 -13.17 -2.65
CA ALA A 27 -11.51 -11.95 -1.92
C ALA A 27 -11.43 -10.70 -2.82
N ILE A 28 -10.41 -10.61 -3.67
CA ILE A 28 -10.26 -9.51 -4.64
C ILE A 28 -11.39 -9.54 -5.67
N ALA A 29 -11.76 -10.72 -6.17
CA ALA A 29 -12.88 -10.88 -7.10
C ALA A 29 -14.21 -10.46 -6.47
N LEU A 30 -14.45 -10.83 -5.21
CA LEU A 30 -15.63 -10.41 -4.45
C LEU A 30 -15.64 -8.89 -4.20
N LEU A 31 -14.49 -8.30 -3.88
CA LEU A 31 -14.36 -6.86 -3.69
C LEU A 31 -14.66 -6.10 -5.00
N ASN A 32 -14.14 -6.59 -6.13
CA ASN A 32 -14.47 -6.07 -7.45
C ASN A 32 -15.96 -6.20 -7.78
N ALA A 33 -16.54 -7.38 -7.56
CA ALA A 33 -17.95 -7.62 -7.80
C ALA A 33 -18.84 -6.73 -6.93
N ALA A 34 -18.50 -6.52 -5.67
CA ALA A 34 -19.21 -5.64 -4.76
C ALA A 34 -19.09 -4.17 -5.17
N GLY A 35 -17.87 -3.69 -5.45
CA GLY A 35 -17.62 -2.31 -5.87
C GLY A 35 -18.32 -1.97 -7.18
N TRP A 36 -18.11 -2.77 -8.23
CA TRP A 36 -18.77 -2.58 -9.52
C TRP A 36 -20.27 -2.84 -9.47
N GLY A 37 -20.72 -3.84 -8.70
CA GLY A 37 -22.14 -4.14 -8.53
C GLY A 37 -22.91 -3.01 -7.87
N LEU A 38 -22.38 -2.44 -6.78
CA LEU A 38 -22.96 -1.26 -6.13
C LEU A 38 -22.96 -0.06 -7.09
N TYR A 39 -21.81 0.24 -7.69
CA TYR A 39 -21.66 1.37 -8.61
C TYR A 39 -22.63 1.28 -9.79
N LEU A 40 -22.70 0.13 -10.49
CA LEU A 40 -23.61 -0.06 -11.63
C LEU A 40 -25.09 -0.05 -11.21
N GLY A 41 -25.40 -0.53 -10.01
CA GLY A 41 -26.75 -0.47 -9.45
C GLY A 41 -27.26 0.96 -9.24
N TYR A 42 -26.36 1.89 -8.91
CA TYR A 42 -26.69 3.31 -8.72
C TYR A 42 -26.43 4.18 -9.96
N ALA A 43 -25.61 3.71 -10.91
CA ALA A 43 -25.17 4.47 -12.09
C ALA A 43 -26.32 5.01 -12.96
N ARG A 44 -27.49 4.37 -12.96
CA ARG A 44 -28.66 4.79 -13.77
C ARG A 44 -29.83 5.33 -12.97
N SER A 45 -29.83 5.17 -11.65
CA SER A 45 -30.95 5.55 -10.78
C SER A 45 -30.76 6.93 -10.15
N LEU A 46 -29.56 7.50 -10.24
CA LEU A 46 -29.26 8.82 -9.71
C LEU A 46 -29.64 9.95 -10.69
N PRO A 47 -30.26 11.05 -10.20
CA PRO A 47 -30.48 12.26 -11.00
C PRO A 47 -29.18 12.84 -11.60
N THR A 48 -28.06 12.59 -10.93
CA THR A 48 -26.69 13.02 -11.30
C THR A 48 -25.86 11.89 -11.94
N SER A 49 -26.53 10.91 -12.58
CA SER A 49 -25.93 9.71 -13.16
C SER A 49 -24.68 9.96 -14.03
N ALA A 50 -24.68 10.98 -14.89
CA ALA A 50 -23.53 11.26 -15.76
C ALA A 50 -22.25 11.63 -14.98
N ALA A 51 -22.38 12.47 -13.94
CA ALA A 51 -21.25 12.86 -13.09
C ALA A 51 -20.78 11.67 -12.23
N TYR A 52 -21.73 10.92 -11.65
CA TYR A 52 -21.44 9.74 -10.84
C TYR A 52 -20.73 8.64 -11.64
N VAL A 53 -21.13 8.42 -12.90
CA VAL A 53 -20.51 7.44 -13.78
C VAL A 53 -19.03 7.77 -14.02
N GLY A 54 -18.69 9.03 -14.31
CA GLY A 54 -17.29 9.43 -14.46
C GLY A 54 -16.45 9.16 -13.21
N VAL A 55 -17.01 9.45 -12.03
CA VAL A 55 -16.33 9.33 -10.73
C VAL A 55 -15.93 7.89 -10.41
N GLY A 56 -16.80 6.90 -10.60
CA GLY A 56 -16.49 5.50 -10.23
C GLY A 56 -15.36 4.88 -11.06
N VAL A 57 -15.33 5.13 -12.37
CA VAL A 57 -14.24 4.65 -13.24
C VAL A 57 -12.92 5.31 -12.84
N VAL A 58 -12.94 6.63 -12.59
CA VAL A 58 -11.75 7.36 -12.12
C VAL A 58 -11.28 6.82 -10.77
N ALA A 59 -12.18 6.54 -9.83
CA ALA A 59 -11.83 5.97 -8.52
C ALA A 59 -11.10 4.62 -8.65
N TYR A 60 -11.59 3.73 -9.53
CA TYR A 60 -10.94 2.45 -9.79
C TYR A 60 -9.54 2.62 -10.39
N VAL A 61 -9.40 3.50 -11.39
CA VAL A 61 -8.09 3.80 -12.02
C VAL A 61 -7.14 4.49 -11.05
N LEU A 62 -7.64 5.36 -10.18
CA LEU A 62 -6.85 5.99 -9.11
C LEU A 62 -6.34 4.94 -8.12
N GLY A 63 -7.16 3.95 -7.74
CA GLY A 63 -6.72 2.82 -6.92
C GLY A 63 -5.61 2.02 -7.58
N ILE A 64 -5.74 1.73 -8.88
CA ILE A 64 -4.68 1.07 -9.67
C ILE A 64 -3.40 1.92 -9.67
N ARG A 65 -3.51 3.20 -10.02
CA ARG A 65 -2.38 4.13 -10.07
C ARG A 65 -1.67 4.20 -8.70
N HIS A 66 -2.45 4.26 -7.63
CA HIS A 66 -1.91 4.43 -6.29
C HIS A 66 -1.12 3.18 -5.84
N ALA A 67 -1.54 1.97 -6.24
CA ALA A 67 -0.74 0.76 -6.03
C ALA A 67 0.65 0.79 -6.71
N PHE A 68 0.83 1.63 -7.74
CA PHE A 68 2.12 1.83 -8.39
C PHE A 68 2.98 2.94 -7.75
N ASP A 69 2.51 3.57 -6.68
CA ASP A 69 3.31 4.56 -5.98
C ASP A 69 4.54 3.89 -5.33
N ALA A 70 5.66 4.62 -5.33
CA ALA A 70 6.96 4.07 -4.99
C ALA A 70 7.04 3.57 -3.54
N ASP A 71 6.21 4.11 -2.66
CA ASP A 71 6.10 3.75 -1.25
C ASP A 71 5.37 2.41 -1.04
N HIS A 72 4.32 2.13 -1.81
CA HIS A 72 3.64 0.83 -1.85
C HIS A 72 4.60 -0.26 -2.33
N ILE A 73 5.20 -0.04 -3.51
CA ILE A 73 6.16 -0.98 -4.12
C ILE A 73 7.32 -1.23 -3.16
N ALA A 74 7.93 -0.18 -2.59
CA ALA A 74 9.06 -0.35 -1.67
C ALA A 74 8.67 -1.12 -0.40
N ALA A 75 7.51 -0.82 0.20
CA ALA A 75 7.06 -1.50 1.42
C ALA A 75 6.77 -3.00 1.18
N ILE A 76 6.13 -3.34 0.06
CA ILE A 76 5.82 -4.71 -0.33
C ILE A 76 7.10 -5.46 -0.70
N ASP A 77 7.98 -4.84 -1.50
CA ASP A 77 9.25 -5.40 -1.94
C ASP A 77 10.17 -5.75 -0.77
N ASP A 78 10.42 -4.79 0.12
CA ASP A 78 11.29 -4.98 1.28
C ASP A 78 10.77 -6.09 2.20
N SER A 79 9.45 -6.14 2.39
CA SER A 79 8.79 -7.17 3.20
C SER A 79 8.85 -8.55 2.54
N ALA A 80 8.65 -8.62 1.22
CA ALA A 80 8.77 -9.84 0.44
C ALA A 80 10.19 -10.39 0.49
N ARG A 81 11.18 -9.53 0.22
CA ARG A 81 12.61 -9.83 0.30
C ARG A 81 13.00 -10.37 1.67
N LEU A 82 12.58 -9.69 2.74
CA LEU A 82 12.87 -10.11 4.11
C LEU A 82 12.33 -11.51 4.42
N MET A 83 11.06 -11.75 4.08
CA MET A 83 10.38 -12.99 4.41
C MET A 83 10.87 -14.17 3.55
N VAL A 84 11.17 -13.94 2.26
CA VAL A 84 11.80 -14.95 1.40
C VAL A 84 13.20 -15.31 1.91
N ASN A 85 14.02 -14.33 2.28
CA ASN A 85 15.33 -14.56 2.91
C ASN A 85 15.22 -15.29 4.25
N SER A 86 14.07 -15.21 4.91
CA SER A 86 13.75 -15.97 6.14
C SER A 86 13.16 -17.36 5.85
N GLY A 87 13.21 -17.83 4.60
CA GLY A 87 12.68 -19.13 4.17
C GLY A 87 11.16 -19.21 4.08
N ARG A 88 10.44 -18.07 3.97
CA ARG A 88 8.96 -18.04 3.87
C ARG A 88 8.49 -17.70 2.46
N ARG A 89 7.21 -17.97 2.17
CA ARG A 89 6.55 -17.62 0.89
C ARG A 89 5.32 -16.72 1.12
N PRO A 90 5.52 -15.42 1.32
CA PRO A 90 4.48 -14.51 1.79
C PRO A 90 3.63 -13.93 0.65
N ILE A 91 2.86 -14.76 -0.04
CA ILE A 91 2.10 -14.36 -1.24
C ILE A 91 0.95 -13.35 -1.00
N ALA A 92 0.69 -12.98 0.26
CA ALA A 92 -0.45 -12.16 0.66
C ALA A 92 -0.06 -10.76 1.17
N LEU A 93 1.21 -10.36 1.04
CA LEU A 93 1.69 -9.10 1.64
C LEU A 93 0.95 -7.90 1.08
N GLY A 94 0.90 -7.81 -0.25
CA GLY A 94 0.23 -6.71 -0.95
C GLY A 94 -1.27 -6.66 -0.67
N PHE A 95 -1.95 -7.81 -0.61
CA PHE A 95 -3.37 -7.85 -0.24
C PHE A 95 -3.63 -7.24 1.14
N PHE A 96 -2.90 -7.67 2.18
CA PHE A 96 -3.10 -7.15 3.54
C PHE A 96 -2.70 -5.68 3.65
N PHE A 97 -1.63 -5.27 2.95
CA PHE A 97 -1.23 -3.87 2.85
C PHE A 97 -2.35 -3.01 2.26
N ALA A 98 -2.85 -3.38 1.08
CA ALA A 98 -3.93 -2.68 0.38
C ALA A 98 -5.21 -2.57 1.22
N ILE A 99 -5.61 -3.64 1.92
CA ILE A 99 -6.78 -3.62 2.80
C ILE A 99 -6.59 -2.66 3.98
N GLY A 100 -5.40 -2.66 4.59
CA GLY A 100 -5.07 -1.74 5.68
C GLY A 100 -5.13 -0.28 5.23
N HIS A 101 -4.50 0.03 4.10
CA HIS A 101 -4.50 1.36 3.52
C HIS A 101 -5.92 1.80 3.11
N SER A 102 -6.63 0.95 2.36
CA SER A 102 -7.99 1.23 1.89
C SER A 102 -9.01 1.41 3.02
N ALA A 103 -8.76 0.87 4.21
CA ALA A 103 -9.59 1.12 5.38
C ALA A 103 -9.56 2.59 5.81
N VAL A 104 -8.39 3.24 5.74
CA VAL A 104 -8.26 4.69 6.01
C VAL A 104 -8.99 5.49 4.95
N VAL A 105 -8.76 5.16 3.68
CA VAL A 105 -9.45 5.80 2.54
C VAL A 105 -10.96 5.70 2.65
N LEU A 106 -11.48 4.54 3.04
CA LEU A 106 -12.91 4.34 3.28
C LEU A 106 -13.42 5.24 4.41
N ILE A 107 -12.71 5.29 5.54
CA ILE A 107 -13.08 6.14 6.69
C ILE A 107 -13.10 7.62 6.26
N LEU A 108 -12.07 8.08 5.55
CA LEU A 108 -11.98 9.47 5.09
C LEU A 108 -13.07 9.79 4.06
N CYS A 109 -13.33 8.92 3.09
CA CYS A 109 -14.38 9.11 2.09
C CYS A 109 -15.77 9.18 2.73
N LEU A 110 -16.04 8.33 3.72
CA LEU A 110 -17.29 8.37 4.47
C LEU A 110 -17.40 9.64 5.32
N ALA A 111 -16.32 10.02 6.01
CA ALA A 111 -16.29 11.24 6.81
C ALA A 111 -16.57 12.48 5.94
N VAL A 112 -15.92 12.59 4.79
CA VAL A 112 -16.13 13.70 3.85
C VAL A 112 -17.51 13.64 3.20
N GLY A 113 -17.96 12.48 2.73
CA GLY A 113 -19.27 12.35 2.07
C GLY A 113 -20.45 12.64 3.00
N LEU A 114 -20.37 12.21 4.27
CA LEU A 114 -21.42 12.47 5.26
C LEU A 114 -21.39 13.92 5.74
N THR A 115 -20.21 14.50 5.94
CA THR A 115 -20.09 15.91 6.35
C THR A 115 -20.48 16.85 5.21
N ALA A 116 -20.14 16.53 3.96
CA ALA A 116 -20.57 17.26 2.76
C ALA A 116 -22.08 17.45 2.65
N GLY A 117 -22.86 16.41 3.02
CA GLY A 117 -24.32 16.49 3.03
C GLY A 117 -24.91 17.17 4.28
N ALA A 118 -24.19 17.20 5.40
CA ALA A 118 -24.69 17.69 6.69
C ALA A 118 -24.32 19.15 7.01
N LEU A 119 -23.23 19.66 6.43
CA LEU A 119 -22.71 20.99 6.66
C LEU A 119 -22.99 21.88 5.44
N SER A 120 -24.02 22.71 5.53
CA SER A 120 -24.27 23.80 4.57
C SER A 120 -23.74 25.13 5.11
N GLY A 121 -22.93 25.85 4.33
CA GLY A 121 -22.42 27.20 4.64
C GLY A 121 -20.99 27.23 5.22
N GLN A 122 -20.72 28.20 6.09
CA GLN A 122 -19.37 28.51 6.64
C GLN A 122 -18.69 27.34 7.36
N GLY A 123 -19.45 26.38 7.91
CA GLY A 123 -18.89 25.19 8.57
C GLY A 123 -18.19 24.21 7.62
N MET A 124 -18.64 24.13 6.37
CA MET A 124 -17.97 23.30 5.34
C MET A 124 -16.65 23.94 4.90
N GLU A 125 -16.63 25.24 4.65
CA GLU A 125 -15.42 25.97 4.27
C GLU A 125 -14.35 25.88 5.38
N LEU A 126 -14.74 26.04 6.64
CA LEU A 126 -13.83 25.92 7.78
C LEU A 126 -13.30 24.48 7.92
N PHE A 127 -14.14 23.47 7.71
CA PHE A 127 -13.74 22.06 7.77
C PHE A 127 -12.80 21.68 6.61
N GLN A 128 -13.08 22.15 5.39
CA GLN A 128 -12.21 21.92 4.23
C GLN A 128 -10.87 22.65 4.38
N ASP A 129 -10.86 23.89 4.88
CA ASP A 129 -9.62 24.66 5.08
C ASP A 129 -8.78 24.09 6.24
N LEU A 130 -9.39 23.78 7.39
CA LEU A 130 -8.67 23.16 8.51
C LEU A 130 -8.25 21.73 8.21
N GLY A 131 -9.12 20.93 7.59
CA GLY A 131 -8.82 19.57 7.16
C GLY A 131 -7.70 19.54 6.12
N GLY A 132 -7.78 20.41 5.11
CA GLY A 132 -6.75 20.56 4.09
C GLY A 132 -5.41 21.01 4.66
N ARG A 133 -5.38 21.97 5.59
CA ARG A 133 -4.15 22.43 6.26
C ARG A 133 -3.54 21.37 7.16
N LEU A 134 -4.36 20.68 7.97
CA LEU A 134 -3.89 19.61 8.85
C LEU A 134 -3.41 18.40 8.05
N GLY A 135 -4.13 18.01 6.99
CA GLY A 135 -3.71 16.99 6.03
C GLY A 135 -2.38 17.37 5.37
N THR A 136 -2.28 18.57 4.81
CA THR A 136 -1.04 19.08 4.20
C THR A 136 0.12 19.11 5.19
N PHE A 137 -0.08 19.58 6.41
CA PHE A 137 0.96 19.64 7.44
C PHE A 137 1.42 18.24 7.85
N THR A 138 0.47 17.31 8.02
CA THR A 138 0.74 15.93 8.44
C THR A 138 1.45 15.18 7.32
N ALA A 139 0.98 15.28 6.08
CA ALA A 139 1.63 14.72 4.89
C ALA A 139 3.02 15.33 4.68
N ALA A 140 3.18 16.66 4.79
CA ALA A 140 4.48 17.33 4.66
C ALA A 140 5.46 16.89 5.75
N ALA A 141 5.01 16.81 7.01
CA ALA A 141 5.85 16.33 8.11
C ALA A 141 6.29 14.87 7.88
N PHE A 142 5.36 14.00 7.48
CA PHE A 142 5.67 12.62 7.18
C PHE A 142 6.63 12.47 5.99
N LEU A 143 6.37 13.16 4.87
CA LEU A 143 7.22 13.15 3.68
C LEU A 143 8.61 13.71 3.97
N LEU A 144 8.72 14.75 4.81
CA LEU A 144 10.02 15.28 5.24
C LEU A 144 10.77 14.29 6.12
N ILE A 145 10.06 13.57 7.01
CA ILE A 145 10.65 12.53 7.86
C ILE A 145 11.16 11.37 6.99
N VAL A 146 10.32 10.80 6.12
CA VAL A 146 10.71 9.70 5.22
C VAL A 146 11.77 10.15 4.22
N GLY A 147 11.63 11.35 3.65
CA GLY A 147 12.62 11.95 2.76
C GLY A 147 13.98 12.12 3.43
N TRP A 148 14.02 12.57 4.69
CA TRP A 148 15.24 12.65 5.48
C TRP A 148 15.88 11.28 5.69
N PHE A 149 15.08 10.26 6.01
CA PHE A 149 15.58 8.89 6.15
C PHE A 149 16.15 8.34 4.83
N ASN A 150 15.43 8.52 3.72
CA ASN A 150 15.87 8.12 2.39
C ASN A 150 17.16 8.83 1.99
N PHE A 151 17.28 10.13 2.27
CA PHE A 151 18.50 10.89 2.03
C PHE A 151 19.70 10.35 2.83
N ARG A 152 19.48 9.91 4.08
CA ARG A 152 20.52 9.30 4.91
C ARG A 152 20.97 7.94 4.37
N VAL A 153 20.05 7.11 3.87
CA VAL A 153 20.35 5.84 3.21
C VAL A 153 21.11 6.09 1.89
N LEU A 154 20.62 7.02 1.05
CA LEU A 154 21.28 7.41 -0.19
C LEU A 154 22.71 7.91 0.07
N GLY A 155 22.90 8.77 1.07
CA GLY A 155 24.23 9.26 1.45
C GLY A 155 25.17 8.13 1.89
N GLN A 156 24.66 7.09 2.54
CA GLN A 156 25.47 5.91 2.86
C GLN A 156 25.82 5.11 1.60
N LEU A 157 24.84 4.80 0.74
CA LEU A 157 25.05 4.07 -0.51
C LEU A 157 26.05 4.80 -1.42
N TRP A 158 25.93 6.12 -1.52
CA TRP A 158 26.85 6.97 -2.27
C TRP A 158 28.28 6.86 -1.74
N ARG A 159 28.47 6.93 -0.42
CA ARG A 159 29.81 6.77 0.20
C ARG A 159 30.38 5.37 -0.04
N THR A 160 29.58 4.32 0.08
CA THR A 160 30.01 2.95 -0.22
C THR A 160 30.41 2.80 -1.70
N ASN A 161 29.65 3.39 -2.61
CA ASN A 161 29.96 3.40 -4.04
C ASN A 161 31.25 4.16 -4.38
N GLN A 162 31.48 5.31 -3.74
CA GLN A 162 32.76 6.02 -3.93
C GLN A 162 33.94 5.18 -3.42
N ARG A 163 33.83 4.56 -2.25
CA ARG A 163 34.91 3.73 -1.69
C ARG A 163 35.22 2.49 -2.53
N LEU A 164 34.22 1.92 -3.21
CA LEU A 164 34.39 0.86 -4.20
C LEU A 164 35.14 1.36 -5.44
N ARG A 165 34.76 2.52 -5.98
CA ARG A 165 35.42 3.14 -7.14
C ARG A 165 36.87 3.50 -6.86
N ASP A 166 37.16 3.93 -5.64
CA ASP A 166 38.50 4.29 -5.18
C ASP A 166 39.36 3.05 -4.81
N GLY A 167 38.81 1.84 -4.93
CA GLY A 167 39.50 0.58 -4.58
C GLY A 167 39.75 0.38 -3.07
N SER A 168 39.28 1.31 -2.24
CA SER A 168 39.45 1.31 -0.77
C SER A 168 38.50 0.36 -0.03
N LEU A 169 37.56 -0.26 -0.75
CA LEU A 169 36.62 -1.26 -0.26
C LEU A 169 36.59 -2.42 -1.26
N SER A 170 36.69 -3.65 -0.77
CA SER A 170 36.50 -4.84 -1.60
C SER A 170 35.01 -5.05 -1.91
N ASP A 171 34.69 -5.63 -3.08
CA ASP A 171 33.32 -6.04 -3.43
C ASP A 171 32.69 -6.93 -2.34
N ALA A 172 33.47 -7.80 -1.71
CA ALA A 172 33.00 -8.65 -0.62
C ALA A 172 32.61 -7.84 0.63
N GLU A 173 33.34 -6.77 0.92
CA GLU A 173 33.09 -5.88 2.06
C GLU A 173 31.92 -4.94 1.78
N ALA A 174 31.77 -4.46 0.55
CA ALA A 174 30.60 -3.70 0.13
C ALA A 174 29.34 -4.54 0.22
N GLN A 175 29.37 -5.78 -0.27
CA GLN A 175 28.25 -6.71 -0.15
C GLN A 175 27.93 -7.02 1.32
N ALA A 176 28.93 -7.16 2.19
CA ALA A 176 28.70 -7.33 3.62
C ALA A 176 28.03 -6.09 4.26
N GLN A 177 28.44 -4.88 3.89
CA GLN A 177 27.81 -3.64 4.39
C GLN A 177 26.39 -3.43 3.86
N LEU A 178 26.13 -3.80 2.60
CA LEU A 178 24.78 -3.77 2.00
C LEU A 178 23.85 -4.80 2.66
N ARG A 179 24.36 -6.01 2.96
CA ARG A 179 23.63 -7.06 3.69
C ARG A 179 23.28 -6.68 5.13
N GLN A 180 24.06 -5.79 5.75
CA GLN A 180 23.77 -5.26 7.09
C GLN A 180 22.70 -4.15 7.09
N GLY A 181 22.30 -3.65 5.91
CA GLY A 181 21.31 -2.60 5.74
C GLY A 181 21.75 -1.24 6.29
N GLY A 182 20.98 -0.19 5.96
CA GLY A 182 21.29 1.18 6.37
C GLY A 182 21.31 1.41 7.90
N PRO A 183 21.74 2.58 8.42
CA PRO A 183 21.68 2.89 9.85
C PRO A 183 20.27 2.74 10.43
N MET A 184 19.23 2.92 9.62
CA MET A 184 17.84 2.67 9.98
C MET A 184 17.47 1.17 9.99
N PHE A 185 18.04 0.33 9.12
CA PHE A 185 17.93 -1.12 9.23
C PHE A 185 18.64 -1.65 10.49
N ARG A 186 19.67 -0.93 10.97
CA ARG A 186 20.36 -1.23 12.23
C ARG A 186 19.59 -0.76 13.47
N LEU A 187 18.94 0.42 13.42
CA LEU A 187 18.14 0.99 14.52
C LEU A 187 16.70 0.43 14.60
N LEU A 188 15.98 0.40 13.48
CA LEU A 188 14.60 -0.12 13.37
C LEU A 188 14.57 -1.58 12.92
N GLY A 189 15.41 -1.95 11.94
CA GLY A 189 15.35 -3.27 11.30
C GLY A 189 15.65 -4.43 12.25
N SER A 190 16.50 -4.29 13.26
CA SER A 190 16.76 -5.39 14.23
C SER A 190 15.51 -5.78 15.06
N ARG A 191 14.63 -4.83 15.39
CA ARG A 191 13.40 -5.09 16.17
C ARG A 191 12.16 -5.32 15.31
N ILE A 192 12.03 -4.61 14.18
CA ILE A 192 10.86 -4.71 13.29
C ILE A 192 11.00 -5.91 12.34
N ASN A 193 12.18 -6.15 11.74
CA ASN A 193 12.36 -7.32 10.85
C ASN A 193 12.37 -8.66 11.59
N ARG A 194 12.70 -8.68 12.89
CA ARG A 194 12.63 -9.91 13.69
C ARG A 194 11.18 -10.37 13.95
N ASN A 195 10.20 -9.49 13.68
CA ASN A 195 8.79 -9.72 13.96
C ASN A 195 7.89 -9.89 12.72
N LEU A 196 8.32 -9.54 11.50
CA LEU A 196 7.56 -9.83 10.27
C LEU A 196 7.64 -11.32 9.94
N ARG A 197 6.67 -12.07 10.47
CA ARG A 197 6.54 -13.53 10.38
C ARG A 197 5.35 -13.96 9.53
N SER A 198 4.41 -13.07 9.27
CA SER A 198 3.17 -13.38 8.56
C SER A 198 2.67 -12.19 7.74
N SER A 199 2.07 -12.47 6.59
CA SER A 199 1.57 -11.44 5.67
C SER A 199 0.51 -10.52 6.27
N TRP A 200 -0.28 -10.98 7.25
CA TRP A 200 -1.30 -10.15 7.92
C TRP A 200 -0.70 -8.91 8.60
N GLN A 201 0.59 -8.96 8.99
CA GLN A 201 1.27 -7.85 9.65
C GLN A 201 1.47 -6.65 8.71
N MET A 202 1.24 -6.81 7.41
CA MET A 202 1.17 -5.69 6.47
C MET A 202 -0.10 -4.87 6.61
N LEU A 203 -1.17 -5.39 7.23
CA LEU A 203 -2.41 -4.66 7.45
C LEU A 203 -2.22 -3.40 8.32
N PRO A 204 -1.61 -3.48 9.52
CA PRO A 204 -1.31 -2.27 10.28
C PRO A 204 -0.30 -1.36 9.59
N ILE A 205 0.62 -1.89 8.77
CA ILE A 205 1.57 -1.08 8.02
C ILE A 205 0.85 -0.27 6.93
N GLY A 206 -0.01 -0.92 6.14
CA GLY A 206 -0.83 -0.25 5.14
C GLY A 206 -1.76 0.80 5.74
N PHE A 207 -2.36 0.51 6.90
CA PHE A 207 -3.16 1.49 7.63
C PHE A 207 -2.35 2.72 8.06
N LEU A 208 -1.13 2.54 8.56
CA LEU A 208 -0.24 3.67 8.89
C LEU A 208 0.18 4.46 7.64
N PHE A 209 0.37 3.80 6.50
CA PHE A 209 0.65 4.47 5.23
C PHE A 209 -0.53 5.32 4.79
N GLY A 210 -1.76 4.80 4.85
CA GLY A 210 -2.97 5.58 4.55
C GLY A 210 -3.20 6.77 5.50
N LEU A 211 -2.66 6.75 6.72
CA LEU A 211 -2.72 7.90 7.64
C LEU A 211 -1.63 8.95 7.43
N GLY A 212 -0.47 8.54 6.91
CA GLY A 212 0.75 9.38 6.87
C GLY A 212 1.11 9.92 5.49
N LEU A 213 0.65 9.27 4.41
CA LEU A 213 1.02 9.58 3.03
C LEU A 213 -0.22 9.88 2.20
N GLU A 214 -0.97 10.91 2.58
CA GLU A 214 -2.10 11.36 1.75
C GLU A 214 -1.61 11.65 0.32
N THR A 215 -1.97 10.80 -0.63
CA THR A 215 -1.55 10.94 -2.03
C THR A 215 -2.55 11.76 -2.83
N ALA A 216 -2.11 12.31 -3.95
CA ALA A 216 -2.98 13.04 -4.88
C ALA A 216 -4.20 12.21 -5.32
N SER A 217 -4.07 10.87 -5.34
CA SER A 217 -5.16 9.94 -5.65
C SER A 217 -6.22 9.91 -4.56
N GLU A 218 -5.84 9.93 -3.28
CA GLU A 218 -6.76 9.98 -2.15
C GLU A 218 -7.42 11.36 -2.04
N VAL A 219 -6.66 12.45 -2.23
CA VAL A 219 -7.21 13.81 -2.27
C VAL A 219 -8.20 13.97 -3.43
N ALA A 220 -7.88 13.44 -4.61
CA ALA A 220 -8.79 13.42 -5.74
C ALA A 220 -10.05 12.57 -5.45
N LEU A 221 -9.90 11.41 -4.81
CA LEU A 221 -11.02 10.55 -4.43
C LEU A 221 -11.94 11.22 -3.40
N LEU A 222 -11.37 11.92 -2.41
CA LEU A 222 -12.13 12.69 -1.42
C LEU A 222 -12.86 13.87 -2.07
N GLY A 223 -12.19 14.58 -3.00
CA GLY A 223 -12.82 15.62 -3.79
C GLY A 223 -13.98 15.10 -4.65
N LEU A 224 -13.81 13.95 -5.30
CA LEU A 224 -14.87 13.31 -6.08
C LEU A 224 -16.03 12.83 -5.19
N SER A 225 -15.74 12.32 -4.00
CA SER A 225 -16.77 11.92 -3.01
C SER A 225 -17.54 13.15 -2.48
N ALA A 226 -16.85 14.26 -2.24
CA ALA A 226 -17.44 15.52 -1.82
C ALA A 226 -18.34 16.13 -2.92
N VAL A 227 -17.85 16.21 -4.17
CA VAL A 227 -18.62 16.73 -5.31
C VAL A 227 -19.83 15.85 -5.59
N GLY A 228 -19.68 14.52 -5.52
CA GLY A 228 -20.79 13.59 -5.67
C GLY A 228 -21.88 13.80 -4.62
N ALA A 229 -21.51 14.05 -3.36
CA ALA A 229 -22.43 14.30 -2.26
C ALA A 229 -23.03 15.73 -2.24
N ALA A 230 -22.32 16.72 -2.79
CA ALA A 230 -22.77 18.12 -2.81
C ALA A 230 -23.92 18.38 -3.79
N HIS A 231 -24.07 17.57 -4.85
CA HIS A 231 -25.16 17.69 -5.82
C HIS A 231 -26.47 16.98 -5.40
N GLY A 232 -26.60 16.69 -4.11
CA GLY A 232 -27.72 15.97 -3.50
C GLY A 232 -27.21 14.80 -2.66
N ALA A 233 -27.92 14.46 -1.57
CA ALA A 233 -27.54 13.35 -0.71
C ALA A 233 -27.51 12.04 -1.50
N LEU A 234 -26.31 11.59 -1.90
CA LEU A 234 -26.13 10.28 -2.49
C LEU A 234 -26.66 9.22 -1.50
N PRO A 235 -27.40 8.21 -1.97
CA PRO A 235 -27.68 7.03 -1.17
C PRO A 235 -26.37 6.47 -0.61
N PHE A 236 -26.39 6.00 0.63
CA PHE A 236 -25.20 5.49 1.30
C PHE A 236 -24.45 4.42 0.48
N GLY A 237 -25.18 3.56 -0.24
CA GLY A 237 -24.59 2.56 -1.14
C GLY A 237 -23.82 3.17 -2.33
N ALA A 238 -24.28 4.30 -2.87
CA ALA A 238 -23.60 5.02 -3.93
C ALA A 238 -22.32 5.69 -3.43
N LEU A 239 -22.34 6.23 -2.20
CA LEU A 239 -21.16 6.79 -1.53
C LEU A 239 -20.12 5.70 -1.22
N LEU A 240 -20.54 4.52 -0.76
CA LEU A 240 -19.66 3.39 -0.48
C LEU A 240 -18.99 2.79 -1.72
N ALA A 241 -19.65 2.85 -2.88
CA ALA A 241 -19.13 2.25 -4.09
C ALA A 241 -17.77 2.88 -4.51
N ILE A 242 -17.57 4.16 -4.23
CA ILE A 242 -16.37 4.92 -4.61
C ILE A 242 -15.10 4.39 -3.91
N PRO A 243 -15.00 4.38 -2.56
CA PRO A 243 -13.85 3.81 -1.87
C PRO A 243 -13.71 2.30 -2.07
N LEU A 244 -14.81 1.56 -2.32
CA LEU A 244 -14.73 0.14 -2.66
C LEU A 244 -14.07 -0.11 -4.02
N LEU A 245 -14.39 0.70 -5.04
CA LEU A 245 -13.75 0.62 -6.35
C LEU A 245 -12.26 0.97 -6.27
N PHE A 246 -11.91 1.98 -5.48
CA PHE A 246 -10.51 2.30 -5.20
C PHE A 246 -9.78 1.12 -4.56
N ALA A 247 -10.35 0.56 -3.49
CA ALA A 247 -9.79 -0.61 -2.80
C ALA A 247 -9.67 -1.82 -3.72
N ALA A 248 -10.64 -2.04 -4.61
CA ALA A 248 -10.62 -3.11 -5.60
C ALA A 248 -9.45 -2.97 -6.60
N GLY A 249 -9.23 -1.76 -7.12
CA GLY A 249 -8.12 -1.47 -8.01
C GLY A 249 -6.76 -1.63 -7.33
N MET A 250 -6.60 -1.05 -6.14
CA MET A 250 -5.35 -1.12 -5.37
C MET A 250 -5.03 -2.56 -4.96
N SER A 251 -5.98 -3.27 -4.35
CA SER A 251 -5.75 -4.64 -3.85
C SER A 251 -5.37 -5.62 -4.94
N LEU A 252 -5.84 -5.42 -6.17
CA LEU A 252 -5.44 -6.22 -7.32
C LEU A 252 -3.94 -6.05 -7.63
N PHE A 253 -3.47 -4.80 -7.73
CA PHE A 253 -2.11 -4.50 -8.18
C PHE A 253 -1.07 -4.66 -7.07
N ASP A 254 -1.37 -4.29 -5.82
CA ASP A 254 -0.49 -4.58 -4.68
C ASP A 254 -0.31 -6.10 -4.50
N THR A 255 -1.38 -6.88 -4.69
CA THR A 255 -1.29 -8.36 -4.64
C THR A 255 -0.45 -8.89 -5.79
N PHE A 256 -0.59 -8.35 -6.99
CA PHE A 256 0.23 -8.73 -8.13
C PHE A 256 1.72 -8.45 -7.87
N ASP A 257 2.05 -7.28 -7.34
CA ASP A 257 3.41 -6.91 -6.95
C ASP A 257 3.98 -7.91 -5.92
N SER A 258 3.22 -8.21 -4.87
CA SER A 258 3.62 -9.20 -3.87
C SER A 258 3.90 -10.58 -4.46
N ILE A 259 3.10 -11.04 -5.44
CA ILE A 259 3.31 -12.33 -6.09
C ILE A 259 4.57 -12.29 -6.98
N ALA A 260 4.74 -11.20 -7.74
CA ALA A 260 5.89 -11.00 -8.62
C ALA A 260 7.20 -10.99 -7.82
N MET A 261 7.26 -10.20 -6.74
CA MET A 261 8.47 -10.09 -5.91
C MET A 261 8.81 -11.41 -5.20
N VAL A 262 7.80 -12.14 -4.68
CA VAL A 262 8.05 -13.46 -4.11
C VAL A 262 8.60 -14.43 -5.15
N HIS A 263 8.14 -14.37 -6.40
CA HIS A 263 8.68 -15.21 -7.47
C HIS A 263 10.13 -14.85 -7.81
N VAL A 264 10.43 -13.57 -8.01
CA VAL A 264 11.78 -13.06 -8.32
C VAL A 264 12.79 -13.41 -7.23
N TYR A 265 12.41 -13.24 -5.96
CA TYR A 265 13.30 -13.56 -4.85
C TYR A 265 13.47 -15.06 -4.65
N ALA A 266 12.40 -15.85 -4.83
CA ALA A 266 12.47 -17.30 -4.72
C ALA A 266 13.22 -17.97 -5.89
N SER A 267 13.36 -17.32 -7.04
CA SER A 267 14.16 -17.83 -8.16
C SER A 267 15.65 -17.49 -8.04
N THR A 268 16.00 -16.54 -7.17
CA THR A 268 17.37 -16.03 -6.99
C THR A 268 18.05 -16.62 -5.75
N THR A 269 17.31 -17.35 -4.90
CA THR A 269 17.81 -18.06 -3.71
C THR A 269 17.93 -19.56 -3.97
#